data_AF-A0A3M2LWI2-F1
#
_entry.id   AF-A0A3M2LWI2-F1
#
_cell.length_a   1.000
_cell.length_b   1.000
_cell.length_c   1.000
_cell.angle_alpha   90.00
_cell.angle_beta   90.00
_cell.angle_gamma   90.00
#
_symmetry.space_group_name_H-M   'P 1'
#
loop_
_entity.id
_entity.type
_entity.pdbx_description
1 polymer ?
#
loop_
_entity_poly.entity_id
_entity_poly.type
_entity_poly.pdbx_seq_one_letter_code
_entity_poly.pdbx_strand_id
1 'polypeptide(L)'
;MTVVEHPLDAPKGLRFPGTSVPGVTKAGTWVSNGERQFVLASRGDRAVHIALADGRGDFDELIVATENPEAEMAAIRAAANL
;
A
#
# COMPACT_ATOMS: atom_id res chain seq x y z
N MET A 1 -10.41 -3.26 1.56
CA MET A 1 -9.37 -2.87 2.52
C MET A 1 -9.04 -4.05 3.41
N THR A 2 -7.78 -4.46 3.45
CA THR A 2 -7.31 -5.69 4.09
C THR A 2 -5.97 -5.45 4.77
N VAL A 3 -5.61 -6.33 5.71
CA VAL A 3 -4.27 -6.34 6.30
C VAL A 3 -3.33 -7.18 5.45
N VAL A 4 -2.08 -6.72 5.32
CA VAL A 4 -0.98 -7.40 4.66
C VAL A 4 0.12 -7.69 5.68
N GLU A 5 0.38 -8.98 5.90
CA GLU A 5 1.37 -9.43 6.89
C GLU A 5 2.83 -9.20 6.45
N HIS A 6 3.08 -9.24 5.14
CA HIS A 6 4.42 -9.11 4.56
C HIS A 6 4.43 -8.05 3.46
N PRO A 7 4.47 -6.76 3.81
CA PRO A 7 4.26 -5.67 2.86
C PRO A 7 5.39 -5.51 1.84
N LEU A 8 6.58 -6.05 2.10
CA LEU A 8 7.66 -6.06 1.12
C LEU A 8 7.37 -6.98 -0.08
N ASP A 9 6.50 -7.98 0.06
CA ASP A 9 6.20 -8.94 -1.00
C ASP A 9 4.92 -8.59 -1.78
N ALA A 10 4.10 -7.68 -1.23
CA ALA A 10 2.81 -7.32 -1.79
C ALA A 10 2.84 -6.53 -3.12
N PRO A 11 3.77 -5.58 -3.35
CA PRO A 11 3.80 -4.80 -4.57
C PRO A 11 4.02 -5.64 -5.82
N LYS A 12 3.19 -5.43 -6.85
CA LYS A 12 3.24 -6.18 -8.11
C LYS A 12 3.77 -5.34 -9.27
N GLY A 13 4.41 -6.02 -10.22
CA GLY A 13 4.79 -5.44 -11.51
C GLY A 13 6.04 -4.58 -11.49
N LEU A 14 6.11 -3.63 -12.44
CA LEU A 14 7.29 -2.80 -12.65
C LEU A 14 7.32 -1.62 -11.68
N ARG A 15 8.48 -1.43 -11.07
CA ARG A 15 8.75 -0.30 -10.19
C ARG A 15 9.11 0.94 -11.01
N PHE A 16 8.46 2.07 -10.73
CA PHE A 16 8.83 3.40 -11.23
C PHE A 16 9.89 4.04 -10.30
N PRO A 17 10.56 5.15 -10.67
CA PRO A 17 11.56 5.80 -9.80
C PRO A 17 11.03 6.01 -8.37
N GLY A 18 11.89 5.76 -7.38
CA GLY A 18 11.53 5.75 -5.96
C GLY A 18 12.60 5.07 -5.11
N THR A 19 12.39 5.04 -3.79
CA THR A 19 13.34 4.49 -2.81
C THR A 19 13.06 3.01 -2.60
N SER A 20 14.05 2.16 -2.88
CA SER A 20 13.93 0.73 -2.62
C SER A 20 15.27 0.20 -2.12
N VAL A 21 15.30 -0.21 -0.86
CA VAL A 21 16.45 -0.93 -0.28
C VAL A 21 16.04 -2.39 -0.18
N PRO A 22 16.69 -3.31 -0.93
CA PRO A 22 16.30 -4.71 -0.97
C PRO A 22 16.12 -5.33 0.41
N GLY A 23 14.92 -5.88 0.63
CA GLY A 23 14.53 -6.51 1.90
C GLY A 23 14.30 -5.55 3.07
N VAL A 24 14.47 -4.24 2.93
CA VAL A 24 14.33 -3.27 4.04
C VAL A 24 13.13 -2.36 3.83
N THR A 25 13.03 -1.71 2.67
CA THR A 25 11.92 -0.80 2.37
C THR A 25 11.63 -0.73 0.88
N LYS A 26 10.36 -0.50 0.55
CA LYS A 26 9.86 -0.14 -0.77
C LYS A 26 8.97 1.10 -0.61
N ALA A 27 9.38 2.22 -1.20
CA ALA A 27 8.63 3.48 -1.17
C ALA A 27 8.56 4.10 -2.57
N GLY A 28 7.34 4.29 -3.09
CA GLY A 28 7.11 4.83 -4.44
C GLY A 28 5.98 4.14 -5.19
N THR A 29 6.11 4.09 -6.53
CA THR A 29 5.05 3.64 -7.43
C THR A 29 5.39 2.30 -8.09
N TRP A 30 4.40 1.41 -8.10
CA TRP A 30 4.44 0.12 -8.80
C TRP A 30 3.29 0.04 -9.80
N VAL A 31 3.53 -0.57 -10.95
CA VAL A 31 2.51 -0.69 -12.01
C VAL A 31 2.40 -2.14 -12.48
N SER A 32 1.19 -2.68 -12.45
CA SER A 32 0.87 -4.02 -12.93
C SER A 32 -0.44 -3.98 -13.70
N ASN A 33 -0.47 -4.52 -14.92
CA ASN A 33 -1.69 -4.58 -15.75
C ASN A 33 -2.40 -3.22 -15.96
N GLY A 34 -1.67 -2.10 -15.90
CA GLY A 34 -2.24 -0.75 -16.01
C GLY A 34 -2.65 -0.12 -14.68
N GLU A 35 -2.71 -0.90 -13.60
CA GLU A 35 -3.04 -0.44 -12.25
C GLU A 35 -1.81 0.12 -11.54
N ARG A 36 -1.95 1.30 -10.94
CA ARG A 36 -0.92 2.02 -10.20
C ARG A 36 -1.10 1.79 -8.70
N GLN A 37 -0.08 1.20 -8.08
CA GLN A 37 0.02 1.01 -6.64
C GLN A 37 0.94 2.08 -6.04
N PHE A 38 0.46 2.82 -5.05
CA PHE A 38 1.34 3.55 -4.13
C PHE A 38 1.77 2.60 -3.02
N VAL A 39 3.06 2.51 -2.78
CA VAL A 39 3.62 1.60 -1.79
C VAL A 39 4.50 2.37 -0.84
N LEU A 40 4.25 2.18 0.45
CA LEU A 40 5.16 2.43 1.54
C LEU A 40 5.22 1.15 2.36
N ALA A 41 6.29 0.38 2.21
CA ALA A 41 6.51 -0.88 2.91
C ALA A 41 7.86 -0.87 3.63
N SER A 42 7.90 -1.46 4.81
CA SER A 42 9.06 -1.56 5.68
C SER A 42 9.16 -2.98 6.23
N ARG A 43 10.40 -3.44 6.48
CA ARG A 43 10.66 -4.72 7.15
C ARG A 43 10.16 -4.64 8.60
N GLY A 44 9.45 -5.67 9.04
CA GLY A 44 9.02 -5.83 10.42
C GLY A 44 7.62 -5.26 10.68
N ASP A 45 7.12 -4.42 9.80
CA ASP A 45 5.76 -3.89 9.87
C ASP A 45 4.78 -4.74 9.07
N ARG A 46 3.51 -4.61 9.44
CA ARG A 46 2.36 -5.04 8.62
C ARG A 46 1.88 -3.83 7.83
N ALA A 47 0.92 -3.99 6.93
CA ALA A 47 0.36 -2.88 6.18
C ALA A 47 -1.15 -2.95 6.03
N VAL A 48 -1.74 -1.79 5.77
CA VAL A 48 -3.10 -1.69 5.22
C VAL A 48 -3.00 -1.66 3.71
N HIS A 49 -3.77 -2.53 3.05
CA HIS A 49 -3.99 -2.49 1.61
C HIS A 49 -5.39 -1.97 1.30
N ILE A 50 -5.46 -0.89 0.52
CA ILE A 50 -6.68 -0.19 0.16
C ILE A 50 -6.81 -0.18 -1.36
N ALA A 51 -7.85 -0.82 -1.88
CA ALA A 51 -8.28 -0.60 -3.26
C ALA A 51 -9.11 0.69 -3.31
N LEU A 52 -8.76 1.59 -4.22
CA LEU A 52 -9.45 2.85 -4.47
C LEU A 52 -10.50 2.66 -5.56
N ALA A 53 -11.53 3.50 -5.56
CA ALA A 53 -12.53 3.47 -6.62
C ALA A 53 -11.99 4.10 -7.91
N ASP A 54 -12.31 3.48 -9.05
CA ASP A 54 -11.83 3.88 -10.38
C ASP A 54 -12.03 5.38 -10.66
N GLY A 55 -11.01 6.00 -11.26
CA GLY A 55 -11.06 7.40 -11.72
C GLY A 55 -11.09 8.44 -10.61
N ARG A 56 -10.85 8.06 -9.34
CA ARG A 56 -10.86 9.00 -8.19
C ARG A 56 -9.48 9.52 -7.80
N GLY A 57 -8.40 9.07 -8.44
CA GLY A 57 -7.04 9.54 -8.13
C GLY A 57 -5.95 8.99 -9.05
N ASP A 58 -4.70 9.29 -8.69
CA ASP A 58 -3.49 8.85 -9.41
C ASP A 58 -3.10 7.39 -9.13
N PHE A 59 -3.75 6.75 -8.16
CA PHE A 59 -3.48 5.38 -7.77
C PHE A 59 -4.79 4.60 -7.70
N ASP A 60 -4.68 3.32 -8.00
CA ASP A 60 -5.76 2.34 -7.92
C ASP A 60 -5.67 1.55 -6.61
N GLU A 61 -4.46 1.43 -6.05
CA GLU A 61 -4.21 0.75 -4.79
C GLU A 61 -3.21 1.50 -3.91
N LEU A 62 -3.39 1.41 -2.59
CA LEU A 62 -2.46 1.90 -1.57
C LEU A 62 -2.02 0.72 -0.70
N ILE A 63 -0.71 0.49 -0.58
CA ILE A 63 -0.12 -0.46 0.39
C ILE A 63 0.73 0.36 1.35
N VAL A 64 0.28 0.54 2.58
CA VAL A 64 0.93 1.43 3.55
C VAL A 64 1.23 0.70 4.85
N ALA A 65 2.52 0.56 5.14
CA ALA A 65 3.02 -0.04 6.35
C ALA A 65 2.68 0.80 7.59
N THR A 66 2.29 0.11 8.66
CA THR A 66 1.91 0.69 9.93
C THR A 66 2.10 -0.35 11.03
N GLU A 67 2.34 0.12 12.24
CA GLU A 67 2.51 -0.72 13.42
C GLU A 67 1.22 -1.47 13.79
N ASN A 68 0.05 -0.85 13.55
CA ASN A 68 -1.26 -1.41 13.88
C ASN A 68 -2.27 -1.22 12.74
N PRO A 69 -2.26 -2.11 11.73
CA PRO A 69 -3.11 -1.97 10.56
C PRO A 69 -4.61 -2.08 10.90
N GLU A 70 -5.00 -2.85 11.92
CA GLU A 70 -6.40 -2.93 12.34
C GLU A 70 -6.92 -1.60 12.89
N ALA A 71 -6.13 -0.93 13.73
CA ALA A 71 -6.49 0.38 14.29
C ALA A 71 -6.59 1.45 13.19
N GLU A 72 -5.61 1.50 12.29
CA GLU A 72 -5.65 2.40 11.13
C GLU A 72 -6.85 2.09 10.23
N MET A 73 -7.17 0.81 10.03
CA MET A 73 -8.33 0.44 9.25
C MET A 73 -9.65 0.93 9.84
N ALA A 74 -9.79 0.85 11.17
CA ALA A 74 -10.95 1.37 11.87
C ALA A 74 -11.03 2.90 11.76
N ALA A 75 -9.92 3.60 11.93
CA ALA A 75 -9.84 5.06 11.84
C ALA A 75 -10.21 5.57 10.43
N ILE A 76 -9.67 4.94 9.37
CA ILE A 76 -9.98 5.28 7.98
C ILE A 76 -11.46 5.06 7.68
N ARG A 77 -12.05 3.95 8.11
CA ARG A 77 -13.49 3.69 7.92
C ARG A 77 -14.36 4.74 8.59
N ALA A 78 -14.05 5.08 9.84
CA ALA A 78 -14.76 6.12 10.57
C ALA A 78 -14.66 7.49 9.86
N ALA A 79 -13.48 7.87 9.36
CA ALA A 79 -13.29 9.13 8.64
C ALA A 79 -13.97 9.16 7.26
N ALA A 80 -14.00 8.01 6.56
CA ALA A 80 -14.58 7.88 5.24
C ALA A 80 -16.10 7.63 5.25
N ASN A 81 -16.72 7.48 6.44
CA ASN A 81 -18.11 7.06 6.63
C ASN A 81 -18.41 5.69 5.97
N LEU A 82 -17.51 4.71 6.15
CA LEU A 82 -17.59 3.34 5.62
C LEU A 82 -17.79 2.28 6.71
#